data_AF-A0A645AYG0-F1
#
_entry.id   AF-A0A645AYG0-F1
#
_cell.length_a   1.000
_cell.length_b   1.000
_cell.length_c   1.000
_cell.angle_alpha   90.00
_cell.angle_beta   90.00
_cell.angle_gamma   90.00
#
_symmetry.space_group_name_H-M   'P 1'
#
loop_
_entity.id
_entity.type
_entity.pdbx_description
1 polymer ?
#
loop_
_entity_poly.entity_id
_entity_poly.type
_entity_poly.pdbx_seq_one_letter_code
_entity_poly.pdbx_strand_id
1 'polypeptide(L)'
;MGLRLSFFKTPKNRVFNYQPLYYDERKEDLQERIARAREETKSKDYVPGRNIRMNFRRNLYENKRRPGSPFILRLIVLLSMVGLMVALYYIARAFGLLFV
;
A
#
# COMPACT_ATOMS: atom_id res chain seq x y z
N MET A 1 58.49 59.73 34.12
CA MET A 1 57.82 58.41 34.13
C MET A 1 56.42 58.59 33.57
N GLY A 2 56.19 58.22 32.31
CA GLY A 2 54.92 58.42 31.62
C GLY A 2 53.91 57.31 31.89
N LEU A 3 52.68 57.68 32.27
CA LEU A 3 51.56 56.78 32.51
C LEU A 3 51.08 56.14 31.19
N ARG A 4 51.22 54.81 31.09
CA ARG A 4 50.77 54.02 29.93
C ARG A 4 49.27 53.74 30.05
N LEU A 5 48.44 54.69 29.63
CA LEU A 5 46.99 54.51 29.60
C LEU A 5 46.60 53.70 28.35
N SER A 6 46.28 52.42 28.54
CA SER A 6 45.80 51.54 27.47
C SER A 6 44.29 51.74 27.27
N PHE A 7 43.91 52.61 26.34
CA PHE A 7 42.51 52.93 26.00
C PHE A 7 41.89 52.04 24.92
N PHE A 8 42.63 51.06 24.38
CA PHE A 8 42.13 50.18 23.31
C PHE A 8 42.06 48.74 23.82
N LYS A 9 40.87 48.33 24.24
CA LYS A 9 40.57 46.94 24.59
C LYS A 9 40.64 46.12 23.31
N THR A 10 41.64 45.26 23.16
CA THR A 10 41.73 44.36 22.02
C THR A 10 40.52 43.41 22.04
N PRO A 11 39.73 43.35 20.96
CA PRO A 11 38.59 42.45 20.91
C PRO A 11 39.09 41.01 20.97
N LYS A 12 38.60 40.24 21.94
CA LYS A 12 38.90 38.81 22.04
C LYS A 12 38.37 38.14 20.77
N ASN A 13 39.18 37.26 20.17
CA ASN A 13 38.79 36.49 19.01
C ASN A 13 37.48 35.72 19.28
N ARG A 14 36.54 35.76 18.32
CA ARG A 14 35.32 34.95 18.40
C ARG A 14 35.71 33.50 18.14
N VAL A 15 35.67 32.67 19.17
CA VAL A 15 35.91 31.23 19.04
C VAL A 15 34.63 30.59 18.53
N PHE A 16 34.72 29.83 17.43
CA PHE A 16 33.62 28.98 17.00
C PHE A 16 33.45 27.84 18.00
N ASN A 17 32.34 27.83 18.72
CA ASN A 17 32.00 26.75 19.63
C ASN A 17 31.37 25.61 18.81
N TYR A 18 32.21 24.82 18.15
CA TYR A 18 31.74 23.67 17.37
C TYR A 18 31.42 22.52 18.33
N GLN A 19 30.13 22.24 18.48
CA GLN A 19 29.67 21.03 19.17
C GLN A 19 29.56 19.91 18.13
N PRO A 20 30.33 18.81 18.24
CA PRO A 20 30.19 17.70 17.32
C PRO A 20 28.79 17.09 17.48
N LEU A 21 28.03 17.07 16.38
CA LEU A 21 26.77 16.35 16.31
C LEU A 21 27.13 14.88 16.07
N TYR A 22 26.97 14.04 17.10
CA TYR A 22 27.12 12.60 16.91
C TYR A 22 26.04 12.09 15.95
N TYR A 23 26.45 11.27 15.00
CA TYR A 23 25.54 10.59 14.09
C TYR A 23 24.62 9.67 14.89
N ASP A 24 23.31 9.88 14.71
CA ASP A 24 22.27 9.02 15.25
C ASP A 24 21.46 8.52 14.05
N GLU A 25 21.70 7.26 13.68
CA GLU A 25 21.04 6.55 12.58
C GLU A 25 19.52 6.73 12.63
N ARG A 26 18.94 6.64 13.82
CA ARG A 26 17.48 6.71 13.98
C ARG A 26 16.95 8.10 13.67
N LYS A 27 17.70 9.13 14.03
CA LYS A 27 17.33 10.53 13.80
C LYS A 27 17.44 10.90 12.33
N GLU A 28 18.51 10.47 11.67
CA GLU A 28 18.73 10.71 10.24
C GLU A 28 17.65 10.00 9.39
N ASP A 29 17.37 8.73 9.68
CA ASP A 29 16.32 7.95 9.01
C ASP A 29 14.94 8.61 9.16
N LEU A 30 14.62 9.11 10.35
CA LEU A 30 13.37 9.82 10.61
C LEU A 30 13.30 11.14 9.86
N GLN A 31 14.41 11.90 9.84
CA GLN A 31 14.48 13.16 9.13
C GLN A 31 14.36 12.97 7.61
N GLU A 32 14.97 11.93 7.05
CA GLU A 32 14.86 11.60 5.63
C GLU A 32 13.41 11.26 5.25
N ARG A 33 12.73 10.45 6.06
CA ARG A 33 11.31 10.10 5.86
C ARG A 33 10.40 11.33 5.90
N ILE A 34 10.63 12.23 6.86
CA ILE A 34 9.85 13.47 7.00
C ILE A 34 10.12 14.41 5.82
N ALA A 35 11.38 14.52 5.37
CA ALA A 35 11.76 15.34 4.22
C ALA A 35 11.07 14.84 2.94
N ARG A 36 11.14 13.53 2.67
CA ARG A 36 10.47 12.91 1.52
C ARG A 36 8.96 13.14 1.53
N ALA A 37 8.32 12.94 2.68
CA ALA A 37 6.88 13.18 2.83
C ALA A 37 6.50 14.66 2.60
N ARG A 38 7.35 15.61 3.05
CA ARG A 38 7.14 17.05 2.84
C ARG A 38 7.31 17.44 1.37
N GLU A 39 8.28 16.89 0.66
CA GLU A 39 8.48 17.15 -0.78
C GLU A 39 7.30 16.66 -1.61
N GLU A 40 6.82 15.43 -1.33
CA GLU A 40 5.62 14.89 -1.97
C GLU A 40 4.39 15.77 -1.71
N THR A 41 4.27 16.32 -0.49
CA THR A 41 3.14 17.17 -0.09
C THR A 41 3.24 18.59 -0.66
N LYS A 42 4.45 19.15 -0.85
CA LYS A 42 4.64 20.52 -1.35
C LYS A 42 4.19 20.68 -2.82
N SER A 43 4.19 19.59 -3.59
CA SER A 43 3.78 19.59 -5.00
C SER A 43 2.26 19.50 -5.23
N LYS A 44 1.48 19.18 -4.19
CA LYS A 44 0.03 18.95 -4.30
C LYS A 44 -0.67 19.71 -3.18
N ASP A 45 -1.71 20.49 -3.51
CA ASP A 45 -2.57 21.10 -2.49
C ASP A 45 -3.01 20.05 -1.47
N TYR A 46 -2.48 20.19 -0.25
CA TYR A 46 -2.71 19.24 0.83
C TYR A 46 -4.18 19.31 1.23
N VAL A 47 -4.96 18.32 0.80
CA VAL A 47 -6.34 18.13 1.26
C VAL A 47 -6.32 17.09 2.38
N PRO A 48 -6.43 17.49 3.66
CA PRO A 48 -6.45 16.55 4.77
C PRO A 48 -7.58 15.53 4.58
N GLY A 49 -7.27 14.25 4.76
CA GLY A 49 -8.25 13.15 4.68
C GLY A 49 -8.50 12.55 3.28
N ARG A 50 -7.89 13.07 2.21
CA ARG A 50 -8.01 12.50 0.84
C ARG A 50 -7.62 11.02 0.79
N ASN A 51 -6.51 10.67 1.45
CA ASN A 51 -5.95 9.31 1.41
C ASN A 51 -6.69 8.36 2.37
N ILE A 52 -7.30 8.89 3.43
CA ILE A 52 -8.03 8.10 4.44
C ILE A 52 -9.36 7.59 3.84
N ARG A 53 -10.07 8.42 3.08
CA ARG A 53 -11.34 8.03 2.44
C ARG A 53 -11.18 7.00 1.32
N MET A 54 -10.06 7.00 0.61
CA MET A 54 -9.89 6.15 -0.58
C MET A 54 -9.47 4.71 -0.24
N ASN A 55 -8.69 4.52 0.82
CA ASN A 55 -8.19 3.18 1.22
C ASN A 55 -9.32 2.25 1.71
N PHE A 56 -10.34 2.79 2.39
CA PHE A 56 -11.48 1.99 2.84
C PHE A 56 -12.32 1.43 1.69
N ARG A 57 -12.47 2.20 0.60
CA ARG A 57 -13.22 1.73 -0.57
C ARG A 57 -12.43 0.68 -1.35
N ARG A 58 -11.10 0.83 -1.44
CA ARG A 58 -10.24 -0.08 -2.20
C ARG A 58 -10.36 -1.53 -1.73
N ASN A 59 -10.37 -1.78 -0.42
CA ASN A 59 -10.52 -3.13 0.13
C ASN A 59 -11.89 -3.76 -0.13
N LEU A 60 -12.94 -2.95 -0.35
CA LEU A 60 -14.28 -3.45 -0.70
C LEU A 60 -14.37 -3.82 -2.19
N TYR A 61 -13.68 -3.08 -3.06
CA TYR A 61 -13.68 -3.35 -4.51
C TYR A 61 -12.65 -4.40 -4.93
N GLU A 62 -11.48 -4.47 -4.28
CA GLU A 62 -10.43 -5.47 -4.60
C GLU A 62 -10.78 -6.87 -4.06
N ASN A 63 -11.62 -6.97 -3.03
CA ASN A 63 -12.16 -8.25 -2.52
C ASN A 63 -13.31 -8.80 -3.36
N LYS A 64 -13.56 -8.26 -4.57
CA LYS A 64 -14.45 -8.92 -5.53
C LYS A 64 -13.74 -10.17 -6.04
N ARG A 65 -13.92 -11.23 -5.25
CA ARG A 65 -13.47 -12.61 -5.43
C ARG A 65 -13.36 -12.89 -6.91
N ARG A 66 -12.13 -13.15 -7.38
CA ARG A 66 -11.91 -13.72 -8.70
C ARG A 66 -12.91 -14.88 -8.84
N PRO A 67 -13.74 -14.91 -9.89
CA PRO A 67 -14.63 -16.06 -10.09
C PRO A 67 -13.74 -17.30 -10.08
N GLY A 68 -14.15 -18.33 -9.32
CA GLY A 68 -13.37 -19.55 -9.17
C GLY A 68 -12.88 -20.09 -10.52
N SER A 69 -11.80 -20.88 -10.49
CA SER A 69 -11.12 -21.36 -11.71
C SER A 69 -12.13 -21.74 -12.81
N PRO A 70 -12.04 -21.15 -14.02
CA PRO A 70 -13.00 -21.42 -15.10
C PRO A 70 -13.02 -22.90 -15.51
N PHE A 71 -11.99 -23.66 -15.12
CA PHE A 71 -11.94 -25.10 -15.27
C PHE A 71 -13.01 -25.83 -14.46
N ILE A 72 -13.28 -25.43 -13.21
CA ILE A 72 -14.27 -26.08 -12.34
C ILE A 72 -15.68 -25.88 -12.91
N LEU A 73 -16.00 -24.67 -13.36
CA LEU A 73 -17.28 -24.39 -14.02
C LEU A 73 -17.45 -25.21 -15.30
N ARG A 74 -16.42 -25.31 -16.14
CA ARG A 74 -16.46 -26.14 -17.35
C ARG A 74 -16.66 -27.62 -17.02
N LEU A 75 -16.00 -28.12 -15.98
CA LEU A 75 -16.15 -29.51 -15.53
C LEU A 75 -17.57 -29.79 -15.04
N ILE A 76 -18.15 -28.89 -14.22
CA ILE A 76 -19.52 -29.02 -13.72
C ILE A 76 -20.52 -29.05 -14.87
N VAL A 77 -20.40 -28.13 -15.84
CA VAL A 77 -21.29 -28.06 -17.00
C VAL A 77 -21.19 -29.33 -17.87
N LEU A 78 -19.98 -29.83 -18.09
CA LEU A 78 -19.77 -31.06 -18.86
C LEU A 78 -20.37 -32.27 -18.13
N LEU A 79 -20.16 -32.39 -16.82
CA LEU A 79 -20.71 -33.47 -16.01
C LEU A 79 -22.25 -33.44 -16.00
N SER A 80 -22.85 -32.24 -15.87
CA SER A 80 -24.31 -32.10 -15.90
C SER A 80 -24.92 -32.45 -17.27
N MET A 81 -24.22 -32.11 -18.36
CA MET A 81 -24.66 -32.45 -19.72
C MET A 81 -24.69 -33.97 -19.92
N VAL A 82 -23.62 -34.67 -19.53
CA VAL A 82 -23.54 -36.14 -19.64
C VAL A 82 -24.57 -36.80 -18.73
N GLY A 83 -24.75 -36.30 -17.50
CA GLY A 83 -25.75 -36.80 -16.56
C GLY A 83 -27.17 -36.72 -17.10
N LEU A 84 -27.54 -35.59 -17.73
CA LEU A 84 -28.85 -35.44 -18.38
C LEU A 84 -29.04 -36.42 -19.53
N MET A 85 -28.02 -36.61 -20.36
CA MET A 85 -28.08 -37.54 -21.50
C MET A 85 -28.30 -38.99 -21.04
N VAL A 86 -27.64 -39.41 -19.96
CA VAL A 86 -27.86 -40.72 -19.34
C VAL A 86 -29.27 -40.83 -18.73
N ALA A 87 -29.73 -39.79 -18.03
CA ALA A 87 -31.07 -39.76 -17.44
C ALA A 87 -32.16 -39.93 -18.52
N LEU A 88 -32.04 -39.21 -19.64
CA LEU A 88 -32.97 -39.32 -20.77
C LEU A 88 -32.94 -40.72 -21.40
N TYR A 89 -31.77 -41.35 -21.51
CA TYR A 89 -31.67 -42.72 -22.01
C TYR A 89 -32.42 -43.72 -21.14
N TYR A 90 -32.26 -43.64 -19.81
CA TYR A 90 -32.98 -44.51 -18.88
C TYR A 90 -34.48 -44.27 -18.91
N ILE A 91 -34.90 -43.00 -19.00
CA ILE A 91 -36.30 -42.63 -19.13
C ILE A 91 -36.89 -43.21 -20.43
N ALA A 92 -36.23 -43.03 -21.56
CA ALA A 92 -36.67 -43.58 -22.85
C ALA A 92 -36.76 -45.12 -22.83
N ARG A 93 -35.79 -45.79 -22.18
CA ARG A 93 -35.83 -47.24 -21.99
C ARG A 93 -37.01 -47.69 -21.12
N ALA A 94 -37.28 -46.96 -20.02
CA ALA A 94 -38.40 -47.24 -19.13
C ALA A 94 -39.75 -47.04 -19.84
N PHE A 95 -39.88 -45.98 -20.64
CA PHE A 95 -41.08 -45.77 -21.46
C PHE A 95 -41.21 -46.82 -22.57
N GLY A 96 -40.11 -47.24 -23.20
CA GLY A 96 -40.12 -48.33 -24.18
C GLY A 96 -40.51 -49.69 -23.59
N LEU A 97 -40.22 -49.93 -22.30
CA LEU A 97 -40.66 -51.09 -21.55
C LEU A 97 -42.12 -51.00 -21.08
N LEU A 98 -42.66 -49.80 -20.92
CA LEU A 98 -44.05 -49.55 -20.50
C LEU A 98 -45.05 -49.53 -21.68
N PHE A 99 -44.57 -49.29 -22.91
CA PHE A 99 -45.37 -49.23 -24.14
C PHE A 99 -45.21 -50.44 -25.06
N VAL A 100 -44.60 -51.53 -24.59
CA VAL A 100 -44.59 -52.88 -25.19
C VAL A 100 -45.47 -53.81 -24.38
#